data_AF-A0A7C7MRB5-F1
#
_entry.id   AF-A0A7C7MRB5-F1
#
_cell.length_a   1.000
_cell.length_b   1.000
_cell.length_c   1.000
_cell.angle_alpha   90.00
_cell.angle_beta   90.00
_cell.angle_gamma   90.00
#
_symmetry.space_group_name_H-M   'P 1'
#
loop_
_entity.id
_entity.type
_entity.pdbx_description
1 polymer ?
#
loop_
_entity_poly.entity_id
_entity_poly.type
_entity_poly.pdbx_seq_one_letter_code
_entity_poly.pdbx_strand_id
1 'polypeptide(L)'
;MENHHPVVRGPVAWSPQIASVMVVLYLSDDKIFVLMTLRSKHLKIHPGEMSFPGGRYEDEDGDLLSTALRETKEEIGLELDDVLINATLPVVTTLTGYEVTPYVAILQTLPRIGELSDEVESVFEIPLLELLSTKQRNLSGKAREGKYVYWHGTNCVWGASAKILREIECLRSI
;
A
#
# COMPACT_ATOMS: atom_id res chain seq x y z
N MET A 1 -0.73 25.45 2.94
CA MET A 1 -1.75 24.51 2.45
C MET A 1 -2.16 23.68 3.63
N GLU A 2 -3.45 23.65 3.99
CA GLU A 2 -3.94 22.75 5.03
C GLU A 2 -3.75 21.31 4.57
N ASN A 3 -3.15 20.47 5.42
CA ASN A 3 -3.03 19.05 5.15
C ASN A 3 -4.42 18.42 5.29
N HIS A 4 -5.08 18.14 4.16
CA HIS A 4 -6.42 17.54 4.14
C HIS A 4 -6.42 16.07 4.61
N HIS A 5 -5.23 15.48 4.76
CA HIS A 5 -5.01 14.12 5.23
C HIS A 5 -3.97 14.13 6.37
N PRO A 6 -4.33 14.60 7.56
CA PRO A 6 -3.41 14.57 8.70
C PRO A 6 -3.01 13.12 9.00
N VAL A 7 -1.78 12.94 9.49
CA VAL A 7 -1.36 11.64 10.00
C VAL A 7 -2.21 11.33 11.23
N VAL A 8 -3.03 10.30 11.13
CA VAL A 8 -3.88 9.85 12.24
C VAL A 8 -3.05 8.90 13.09
N ARG A 9 -2.87 9.23 14.36
CA ARG A 9 -2.34 8.31 15.37
C ARG A 9 -3.39 8.11 16.44
N GLY A 10 -3.56 6.89 16.91
CA GLY A 10 -4.50 6.60 17.98
C GLY A 10 -4.55 5.12 18.31
N PRO A 11 -4.93 4.79 19.56
CA PRO A 11 -5.11 3.41 19.96
C PRO A 11 -6.18 2.75 19.10
N VAL A 12 -5.92 1.51 18.71
CA VAL A 12 -6.85 0.71 17.91
C VAL A 12 -7.93 0.14 18.81
N ALA A 13 -9.20 0.39 18.50
CA ALA A 13 -10.29 -0.39 19.11
C ALA A 13 -10.20 -1.83 18.58
N TRP A 14 -10.00 -2.80 19.46
CA TRP A 14 -9.73 -4.19 19.07
C TRP A 14 -10.80 -4.74 18.11
N SER A 15 -10.35 -5.22 16.95
CA SER A 15 -11.16 -5.92 15.96
C SER A 15 -10.26 -6.88 15.16
N PRO A 16 -10.69 -8.13 14.90
CA PRO A 16 -9.88 -9.13 14.19
C PRO A 16 -9.67 -8.84 12.70
N GLN A 17 -10.24 -7.76 12.19
CA GLN A 17 -10.26 -7.39 10.77
C GLN A 17 -9.64 -6.01 10.55
N ILE A 18 -8.55 -5.69 11.25
CA ILE A 18 -7.82 -4.44 11.06
C ILE A 18 -6.44 -4.74 10.49
N ALA A 19 -6.06 -3.95 9.50
CA ALA A 19 -4.77 -4.04 8.82
C ALA A 19 -4.24 -2.64 8.48
N SER A 20 -2.96 -2.56 8.20
CA SER A 20 -2.30 -1.31 7.83
C SER A 20 -1.29 -1.55 6.72
N VAL A 21 -1.14 -0.57 5.83
CA VAL A 21 -0.19 -0.64 4.71
C VAL A 21 0.59 0.65 4.58
N MET A 22 1.81 0.53 4.03
CA MET A 22 2.67 1.66 3.72
C MET A 22 2.68 1.95 2.23
N VAL A 23 2.27 3.16 1.86
CA VAL A 23 2.42 3.73 0.53
C VAL A 23 3.70 4.54 0.52
N VAL A 24 4.78 3.99 -0.04
CA VAL A 24 6.04 4.72 -0.22
C VAL A 24 6.05 5.36 -1.60
N LEU A 25 6.10 6.69 -1.61
CA LEU A 25 6.32 7.52 -2.78
C LEU A 25 7.70 8.16 -2.68
N TYR A 26 8.46 8.19 -3.76
CA TYR A 26 9.74 8.90 -3.76
C TYR A 26 10.03 9.56 -5.10
N LEU A 27 10.87 10.60 -5.07
CA LEU A 27 11.30 11.34 -6.25
C LEU A 27 12.59 10.72 -6.82
N SER A 28 12.60 10.48 -8.13
CA SER A 28 13.81 10.10 -8.88
C SER A 28 13.66 10.54 -10.33
N ASP A 29 14.71 11.12 -10.91
CA ASP A 29 14.74 11.57 -12.32
C ASP A 29 13.48 12.37 -12.75
N ASP A 30 13.09 13.37 -11.94
CA ASP A 30 11.90 14.22 -12.13
C ASP A 30 10.55 13.46 -12.21
N LYS A 31 10.53 12.19 -11.75
CA LYS A 31 9.32 11.37 -11.64
C LYS A 31 9.06 10.99 -10.19
N ILE A 32 7.78 10.75 -9.90
CA ILE A 32 7.35 10.13 -8.64
C ILE A 32 7.23 8.64 -8.90
N PHE A 33 7.92 7.85 -8.09
CA PHE A 33 7.83 6.40 -8.06
C PHE A 33 6.99 5.94 -6.87
N VAL A 34 6.32 4.81 -7.03
CA VAL A 34 5.59 4.11 -5.97
C VAL A 34 6.19 2.72 -5.78
N LEU A 35 6.38 2.31 -4.53
CA LEU A 35 6.77 0.94 -4.21
C LEU A 35 5.56 0.01 -4.14
N MET A 36 5.70 -1.15 -4.76
CA MET A 36 4.75 -2.25 -4.66
C MET A 36 5.49 -3.58 -4.50
N THR A 37 4.92 -4.49 -3.74
CA THR A 37 5.41 -5.87 -3.58
C THR A 37 4.62 -6.80 -4.49
N LEU A 38 5.26 -7.89 -4.93
CA LEU A 38 4.61 -9.02 -5.58
C LEU A 38 4.63 -10.20 -4.61
N ARG A 39 3.46 -10.66 -4.22
CA ARG A 39 3.33 -11.81 -3.32
C ARG A 39 3.81 -13.08 -3.99
N SER A 40 4.58 -13.86 -3.24
CA SER A 40 5.08 -15.16 -3.63
C SER A 40 3.98 -16.09 -4.16
N LYS A 41 4.20 -16.68 -5.35
CA LYS A 41 3.24 -17.61 -5.98
C LYS A 41 2.97 -18.89 -5.20
N HIS A 42 3.86 -19.26 -4.28
CA HIS A 42 3.71 -20.47 -3.45
C HIS A 42 2.79 -20.26 -2.24
N LEU A 43 2.35 -19.03 -1.97
CA LEU A 43 1.43 -18.74 -0.88
C LEU A 43 0.02 -19.22 -1.18
N LYS A 44 -0.68 -19.68 -0.13
CA LYS A 44 -2.06 -20.21 -0.24
C LYS A 44 -3.10 -19.13 -0.53
N ILE A 45 -2.80 -17.87 -0.21
CA ILE A 45 -3.72 -16.74 -0.32
C ILE A 45 -3.04 -15.67 -1.18
N HIS A 46 -3.76 -15.17 -2.18
CA HIS A 46 -3.35 -14.08 -3.06
C HIS A 46 -2.00 -14.27 -3.80
N PRO A 47 -1.72 -15.46 -4.39
CA PRO A 47 -0.45 -15.71 -5.08
C PRO A 47 -0.29 -14.82 -6.31
N GLY A 48 0.86 -14.16 -6.45
CA GLY A 48 1.18 -13.32 -7.61
C GLY A 48 0.41 -12.00 -7.67
N GLU A 49 -0.21 -11.58 -6.57
CA GLU A 49 -0.88 -10.29 -6.47
C GLU A 49 0.10 -9.17 -6.12
N MET A 50 -0.12 -8.00 -6.71
CA MET A 50 0.63 -6.80 -6.35
C MET A 50 -0.07 -6.01 -5.26
N SER A 51 0.67 -5.66 -4.22
CA SER A 51 0.16 -4.90 -3.07
C SER A 51 1.16 -3.86 -2.57
N PHE A 52 0.68 -2.98 -1.71
CA PHE A 52 1.58 -2.20 -0.85
C PHE A 52 2.11 -3.11 0.26
N PRO A 53 3.33 -2.87 0.77
CA PRO A 53 3.79 -3.54 1.98
C PRO A 53 2.82 -3.30 3.14
N GLY A 54 2.54 -4.34 3.91
CA GLY A 54 1.63 -4.23 5.03
C GLY A 54 0.92 -5.51 5.40
N GLY A 55 0.24 -5.48 6.54
CA GLY A 55 -0.32 -6.68 7.13
C GLY A 55 -1.30 -6.37 8.26
N ARG A 56 -1.52 -7.38 9.09
CA ARG A 56 -2.54 -7.33 10.15
C ARG A 56 -2.00 -6.59 11.35
N TYR A 57 -2.88 -5.88 12.03
CA TYR A 57 -2.56 -5.30 13.33
C TYR A 57 -2.29 -6.41 14.35
N GLU A 58 -1.20 -6.26 15.12
CA GLU A 58 -0.88 -7.09 16.28
C GLU A 58 -0.93 -6.23 17.55
N ASP A 59 -1.33 -6.83 18.68
CA ASP A 59 -1.50 -6.08 19.95
C ASP A 59 -0.20 -5.38 20.40
N GLU A 60 0.96 -5.93 20.02
CA GLU A 60 2.29 -5.38 20.33
C GLU A 60 2.61 -4.11 19.52
N ASP A 61 1.89 -3.83 18.41
CA ASP A 61 2.09 -2.64 17.58
C ASP A 61 1.66 -1.35 18.30
N GLY A 62 0.63 -1.44 19.15
CA GLY A 62 0.03 -0.31 19.88
C GLY A 62 -0.78 0.67 19.02
N ASP A 63 -0.40 0.89 17.77
CA ASP A 63 -1.17 1.64 16.77
C ASP A 63 -0.96 1.14 15.33
N LEU A 64 -1.78 1.63 14.39
CA LEU A 64 -1.74 1.18 12.99
C LEU A 64 -0.56 1.74 12.20
N LEU A 65 0.07 2.82 12.65
CA LEU A 65 1.26 3.31 11.98
C LEU A 65 2.42 2.36 12.28
N SER A 66 2.58 1.97 13.54
CA SER A 66 3.53 0.93 13.96
C SER A 66 3.33 -0.37 13.18
N THR A 67 2.08 -0.81 12.97
CA THR A 67 1.79 -1.97 12.11
C THR A 67 2.34 -1.80 10.69
N ALA A 68 2.06 -0.67 10.03
CA ALA A 68 2.54 -0.46 8.67
C ALA A 68 4.08 -0.42 8.60
N LEU A 69 4.74 0.17 9.59
CA LEU A 69 6.20 0.26 9.68
C LEU A 69 6.84 -1.10 9.93
N ARG A 70 6.31 -1.88 10.89
CA ARG A 70 6.77 -3.24 11.19
C ARG A 70 6.66 -4.11 9.95
N GLU A 71 5.48 -4.18 9.35
CA GLU A 71 5.23 -5.01 8.17
C GLU A 71 6.11 -4.60 6.97
N THR A 72 6.32 -3.29 6.77
CA THR A 72 7.23 -2.80 5.72
C THR A 72 8.68 -3.26 5.97
N LYS A 73 9.12 -3.23 7.22
CA LYS A 73 10.44 -3.74 7.60
C LYS A 73 10.53 -5.26 7.45
N GLU A 74 9.52 -6.01 7.86
CA GLU A 74 9.49 -7.47 7.79
C GLU A 74 9.44 -7.98 6.34
N GLU A 75 8.59 -7.37 5.50
CA GLU A 75 8.37 -7.84 4.14
C GLU A 75 9.51 -7.50 3.19
N ILE A 76 10.08 -6.28 3.30
CA ILE A 76 11.04 -5.75 2.33
C ILE A 76 12.31 -5.15 2.97
N GLY A 77 12.49 -5.27 4.27
CA GLY A 77 13.67 -4.75 4.98
C GLY A 77 13.82 -3.22 4.92
N LEU A 78 12.75 -2.50 4.57
CA LEU A 78 12.77 -1.04 4.46
C LEU A 78 12.41 -0.42 5.81
N GLU A 79 13.39 0.24 6.43
CA GLU A 79 13.18 0.98 7.68
C GLU A 79 12.86 2.45 7.38
N LEU A 80 11.75 2.93 7.96
CA LEU A 80 11.31 4.32 7.88
C LEU A 80 11.08 4.84 9.29
N ASP A 81 11.54 6.06 9.56
CA ASP A 81 11.16 6.76 10.78
C ASP A 81 9.75 7.35 10.65
N ASP A 82 8.96 7.32 11.72
CA ASP A 82 7.59 7.84 11.67
C ASP A 82 7.49 9.32 11.27
N VAL A 83 8.57 10.09 11.46
CA VAL A 83 8.63 11.52 11.10
C VAL A 83 8.61 11.73 9.58
N LEU A 84 8.88 10.68 8.80
CA LEU A 84 8.81 10.68 7.34
C LEU A 84 7.39 10.44 6.81
N ILE A 85 6.43 10.13 7.68
CA ILE A 85 5.05 9.86 7.29
C ILE A 85 4.30 11.18 7.17
N ASN A 86 3.70 11.41 6.00
CA ASN A 86 3.13 12.71 5.65
C ASN A 86 1.60 12.74 5.72
N ALA A 87 0.96 11.59 5.50
CA ALA A 87 -0.49 11.52 5.43
C ALA A 87 -1.05 10.14 5.79
N THR A 88 -2.31 10.13 6.18
CA THR A 88 -3.15 8.93 6.25
C THR A 88 -4.27 9.06 5.23
N LEU A 89 -4.37 8.11 4.30
CA LEU A 89 -5.45 8.07 3.31
C LEU A 89 -6.73 7.49 3.95
N PRO A 90 -7.90 7.69 3.32
CA PRO A 90 -9.13 7.07 3.79
C PRO A 90 -9.01 5.55 3.92
N VAL A 91 -9.61 4.99 4.97
CA VAL A 91 -9.66 3.54 5.21
C VAL A 91 -10.35 2.84 4.04
N VAL A 92 -9.78 1.73 3.57
CA VAL A 92 -10.36 0.90 2.51
C VAL A 92 -10.75 -0.48 3.05
N THR A 93 -11.93 -0.96 2.69
CA THR A 93 -12.37 -2.31 3.08
C THR A 93 -11.97 -3.35 2.04
N THR A 94 -11.37 -4.46 2.44
CA THR A 94 -11.08 -5.61 1.56
C THR A 94 -12.34 -6.43 1.27
N LEU A 95 -12.21 -7.41 0.37
CA LEU A 95 -13.24 -8.42 0.12
C LEU A 95 -13.55 -9.31 1.33
N THR A 96 -12.52 -9.56 2.13
CA THR A 96 -12.56 -10.45 3.29
C THR A 96 -12.97 -9.73 4.57
N GLY A 97 -13.31 -8.44 4.49
CA GLY A 97 -13.82 -7.64 5.60
C GLY A 97 -12.77 -6.85 6.38
N TYR A 98 -11.50 -6.88 5.95
CA TYR A 98 -10.44 -6.09 6.59
C TYR A 98 -10.63 -4.59 6.33
N GLU A 99 -10.50 -3.78 7.37
CA GLU A 99 -10.35 -2.34 7.31
C GLU A 99 -8.86 -2.00 7.25
N VAL A 100 -8.42 -1.56 6.08
CA VAL A 100 -7.01 -1.27 5.80
C VAL A 100 -6.77 0.23 5.89
N THR A 101 -5.90 0.65 6.81
CA THR A 101 -5.46 2.04 6.96
C THR A 101 -4.18 2.28 6.16
N PRO A 102 -4.18 3.16 5.14
CA PRO A 102 -2.98 3.44 4.35
C PRO A 102 -2.24 4.66 4.90
N TYR A 103 -0.96 4.48 5.25
CA TYR A 103 -0.05 5.57 5.56
C TYR A 103 0.83 5.90 4.37
N VAL A 104 1.13 7.18 4.17
CA VAL A 104 1.92 7.66 3.02
C VAL A 104 3.23 8.27 3.49
N ALA A 105 4.33 7.73 3.00
CA ALA A 105 5.66 8.32 3.10
C ALA A 105 6.04 8.93 1.75
N ILE A 106 6.40 10.21 1.72
CA ILE A 106 6.87 10.94 0.53
C ILE A 106 8.33 11.29 0.76
N LEU A 107 9.23 10.57 0.07
CA LEU A 107 10.66 10.62 0.28
C LEU A 107 11.37 11.36 -0.87
N GLN A 108 12.45 12.06 -0.55
CA GLN A 108 13.32 12.65 -1.59
C GLN A 108 14.21 11.61 -2.26
N THR A 109 14.54 10.55 -1.54
CA THR A 109 15.35 9.42 -2.00
C THR A 109 14.84 8.16 -1.34
N LEU A 110 14.82 7.04 -2.07
CA LEU A 110 14.44 5.76 -1.50
C LEU A 110 15.59 5.18 -0.65
N PRO A 111 15.38 4.86 0.64
CA PRO A 111 16.35 4.10 1.42
C PRO A 111 16.56 2.70 0.84
N ARG A 112 17.70 2.08 1.15
CA ARG A 112 18.02 0.74 0.64
C ARG A 112 16.95 -0.28 1.06
N ILE A 113 16.37 -0.97 0.08
CA ILE A 113 15.58 -2.19 0.29
C ILE A 113 16.48 -3.29 0.86
N GLY A 114 16.02 -3.93 1.93
CA GLY A 114 16.75 -4.96 2.64
C GLY A 114 16.51 -6.36 2.06
N GLU A 115 16.56 -7.36 2.94
CA GLU A 115 16.19 -8.72 2.57
C GLU A 115 14.67 -8.83 2.44
N LEU A 116 14.21 -9.53 1.41
CA LEU A 116 12.80 -9.81 1.20
C LEU A 116 12.41 -11.03 2.02
N SER A 117 11.26 -10.98 2.68
CA SER A 117 10.68 -12.17 3.32
C SER A 117 10.30 -13.23 2.28
N ASP A 118 10.10 -14.47 2.72
CA ASP A 118 9.60 -15.55 1.87
C ASP A 118 8.21 -15.24 1.26
N GLU A 119 7.46 -14.31 1.85
CA GLU A 119 6.16 -13.88 1.32
C GLU A 119 6.25 -12.99 0.09
N VAL A 120 7.43 -12.39 -0.19
CA VAL A 120 7.63 -11.42 -1.26
C VAL A 120 8.55 -11.98 -2.34
N GLU A 121 8.01 -12.19 -3.54
CA GLU A 121 8.79 -12.63 -4.70
C GLU A 121 9.63 -11.50 -5.29
N SER A 122 9.13 -10.27 -5.28
CA SER A 122 9.81 -9.10 -5.84
C SER A 122 9.25 -7.79 -5.29
N VAL A 123 10.07 -6.74 -5.34
CA VAL A 123 9.67 -5.35 -5.11
C VAL A 123 9.80 -4.59 -6.42
N PHE A 124 8.80 -3.76 -6.72
CA PHE A 124 8.74 -2.95 -7.92
C PHE A 124 8.75 -1.46 -7.57
N GLU A 125 9.68 -0.74 -8.19
CA GLU A 125 9.74 0.72 -8.24
C GLU A 125 9.04 1.17 -9.53
N ILE A 126 7.79 1.63 -9.43
CA ILE A 126 6.97 1.91 -10.62
C ILE A 126 6.73 3.42 -10.72
N PRO A 127 6.98 4.07 -11.87
CA PRO A 127 6.56 5.46 -12.05
C PRO A 127 5.04 5.58 -11.81
N LEU A 128 4.66 6.37 -10.79
CA LEU A 128 3.28 6.44 -10.29
C LEU A 128 2.30 6.80 -11.39
N LEU A 129 2.63 7.80 -12.22
CA LEU A 129 1.77 8.23 -13.31
C LEU A 129 1.61 7.16 -14.40
N GLU A 130 2.65 6.36 -14.65
CA GLU A 130 2.59 5.25 -15.61
C GLU A 130 1.64 4.16 -15.06
N LEU A 131 1.77 3.78 -13.79
CA LEU A 131 0.85 2.84 -13.14
C LEU A 131 -0.60 3.34 -13.18
N LEU A 132 -0.84 4.58 -12.75
CA LEU A 132 -2.19 5.16 -12.73
C LEU A 132 -2.81 5.24 -14.14
N SER A 133 -2.00 5.43 -15.18
CA SER A 133 -2.48 5.46 -16.57
C SER A 133 -3.03 4.12 -17.07
N THR A 134 -2.64 3.00 -16.45
CA THR A 134 -3.11 1.66 -16.81
C THR A 134 -4.51 1.31 -16.28
N LYS A 135 -5.14 2.25 -15.55
CA LYS A 135 -6.45 2.06 -14.90
C LYS A 135 -7.50 1.57 -15.89
N GLN A 136 -8.10 0.43 -15.58
CA GLN A 136 -9.20 -0.15 -16.35
C GLN A 136 -10.37 -0.49 -15.44
N ARG A 137 -11.58 -0.48 -15.99
CA ARG A 137 -12.75 -1.01 -15.25
C ARG A 137 -12.56 -2.50 -15.06
N ASN A 138 -12.82 -2.98 -13.85
CA ASN A 138 -12.88 -4.40 -13.59
C ASN A 138 -14.16 -4.97 -14.26
N LEU A 139 -13.99 -5.80 -15.28
CA LEU A 139 -15.08 -6.41 -16.03
C LEU A 139 -15.47 -7.81 -15.51
N SER A 140 -14.83 -8.30 -14.45
CA SER A 140 -15.01 -9.67 -13.92
C SER A 140 -16.42 -9.98 -13.37
N GLY A 141 -17.39 -9.06 -13.46
CA GLY A 141 -18.80 -9.26 -13.09
C GLY A 141 -19.04 -9.41 -11.58
N LYS A 142 -18.01 -9.62 -10.78
CA LYS A 142 -18.06 -9.67 -9.32
C LYS A 142 -17.84 -8.28 -8.77
N ALA A 143 -18.93 -7.53 -8.59
CA ALA A 143 -18.92 -6.16 -8.04
C ALA A 143 -18.12 -6.00 -6.73
N ARG A 144 -17.85 -7.09 -6.01
CA ARG A 144 -17.09 -7.13 -4.77
C ARG A 144 -15.57 -6.93 -5.00
N GLU A 145 -15.00 -7.33 -6.13
CA GLU A 145 -13.53 -7.31 -6.40
C GLU A 145 -12.94 -5.90 -6.58
N GLY A 146 -13.78 -4.86 -6.49
CA GLY A 146 -13.39 -3.47 -6.73
C GLY A 146 -13.71 -3.03 -8.16
N LYS A 147 -13.95 -1.72 -8.33
CA LYS A 147 -14.42 -1.14 -9.60
C LYS A 147 -13.32 -1.04 -10.66
N TYR A 148 -12.06 -0.98 -10.24
CA TYR A 148 -10.92 -0.73 -11.11
C TYR A 148 -9.77 -1.68 -10.81
N VAL A 149 -8.97 -1.93 -11.84
CA VAL A 149 -7.69 -2.64 -11.77
C VAL A 149 -6.62 -1.79 -12.45
N TYR A 150 -5.37 -2.01 -12.06
CA TYR A 150 -4.18 -1.41 -12.67
C TYR A 150 -3.20 -2.54 -13.04
N TRP A 151 -2.27 -2.26 -13.94
CA TRP A 151 -1.36 -3.25 -14.47
C TRP A 151 0.08 -2.75 -14.47
N HIS A 152 1.01 -3.64 -14.14
CA HIS A 152 2.43 -3.45 -14.34
C HIS A 152 2.99 -4.68 -15.06
N GLY A 153 3.24 -4.55 -16.36
CA GLY A 153 3.55 -5.69 -17.22
C GLY A 153 2.39 -6.70 -17.20
N THR A 154 2.66 -7.92 -16.78
CA THR A 154 1.66 -9.01 -16.62
C THR A 154 1.03 -9.06 -15.23
N ASN A 155 1.49 -8.24 -14.29
CA ASN A 155 1.06 -8.28 -12.91
C ASN A 155 -0.12 -7.31 -12.70
N CYS A 156 -1.14 -7.77 -11.99
CA CYS A 156 -2.37 -7.03 -11.76
C CYS A 156 -2.42 -6.47 -10.33
N VAL A 157 -2.80 -5.20 -10.22
CA VAL A 157 -3.17 -4.54 -8.96
C VAL A 157 -4.68 -4.41 -8.90
N TRP A 158 -5.30 -4.99 -7.88
CA TRP A 158 -6.75 -4.99 -7.70
C TRP A 158 -7.12 -4.88 -6.21
N GLY A 159 -8.42 -4.98 -5.89
CA GLY A 159 -8.88 -5.03 -4.51
C GLY A 159 -8.56 -3.76 -3.70
N ALA A 160 -8.03 -3.93 -2.49
CA ALA A 160 -7.71 -2.82 -1.59
C ALA A 160 -6.60 -1.91 -2.16
N SER A 161 -5.54 -2.48 -2.71
CA SER A 161 -4.44 -1.73 -3.33
C SER A 161 -4.94 -0.84 -4.48
N ALA A 162 -5.84 -1.35 -5.32
CA ALA A 162 -6.45 -0.54 -6.39
C ALA A 162 -7.38 0.56 -5.87
N LYS A 163 -8.05 0.36 -4.73
CA LYS A 163 -8.82 1.43 -4.06
C LYS A 163 -7.89 2.53 -3.56
N ILE A 164 -6.77 2.17 -2.93
CA ILE A 164 -5.76 3.12 -2.44
C ILE A 164 -5.15 3.92 -3.60
N LEU A 165 -4.77 3.27 -4.70
CA LEU A 165 -4.28 3.96 -5.91
C LEU A 165 -5.30 4.98 -6.45
N ARG A 166 -6.60 4.69 -6.34
CA ARG A 166 -7.64 5.63 -6.74
C ARG A 166 -7.73 6.83 -5.78
N GLU A 167 -7.57 6.64 -4.48
CA GLU A 167 -7.50 7.75 -3.53
C GLU A 167 -6.30 8.67 -3.86
N ILE A 168 -5.13 8.07 -4.16
CA ILE A 168 -3.94 8.82 -4.60
C ILE A 168 -4.22 9.60 -5.90
N GLU A 169 -4.89 8.99 -6.88
CA GLU A 169 -5.27 9.67 -8.12
C GLU A 169 -6.20 10.86 -7.88
N CYS A 170 -7.15 10.74 -6.94
CA CYS A 170 -8.07 11.82 -6.60
C CYS A 170 -7.36 13.04 -5.99
N LEU A 171 -6.25 12.84 -5.26
CA LEU A 171 -5.43 13.94 -4.72
C LEU A 171 -4.77 14.79 -5.82
N ARG A 172 -4.53 14.22 -7.01
CA ARG A 172 -4.00 14.96 -8.17
C ARG A 172 -5.02 15.90 -8.81
N SER A 173 -6.30 15.70 -8.54
CA SER A 173 -7.41 16.40 -9.20
C SER A 173 -7.86 17.66 -8.45
N ILE A 174 -7.09 18.10 -7.45
CA ILE A 174 -7.29 19.31 -6.65
C ILE A 174 -6.17 20.29 -6.99
#